data_AF-A0A1Y1RZ42-F1
#
_entry.id   AF-A0A1Y1RZ42-F1
#
_cell.length_a   1.000
_cell.length_b   1.000
_cell.length_c   1.000
_cell.angle_alpha   90.00
_cell.angle_beta   90.00
_cell.angle_gamma   90.00
#
_symmetry.space_group_name_H-M   'P 1'
#
loop_
_entity.id
_entity.type
_entity.pdbx_description
1 polymer ?
#
loop_
_entity_poly.entity_id
_entity_poly.type
_entity_poly.pdbx_seq_one_letter_code
_entity_poly.pdbx_strand_id
1 'polypeptide(L)'
;MKKTLFILVLLTFSLMFLSAEGIDMGDFPVGTWLDPNYDAVWELSVENIRILDTSENVYFDFSEATVEDFDVSGGMSGLTVSFSCPETGKFYKLTKPVSMGTAIVLEIERSDYPDYRVEMPFRK
;
A
#
# COMPACT_ATOMS: atom_id res chain seq x y z
N MET A 1 -3.76 -26.46 57.06
CA MET A 1 -4.27 -27.26 55.93
C MET A 1 -3.64 -26.72 54.65
N LYS A 2 -3.03 -27.60 53.87
CA LYS A 2 -2.29 -27.30 52.63
C LYS A 2 -3.26 -26.88 51.52
N LYS A 3 -2.95 -25.81 50.78
CA LYS A 3 -3.30 -25.68 49.36
C LYS A 3 -2.12 -25.07 48.62
N THR A 4 -1.38 -25.95 47.98
CA THR A 4 -0.32 -25.72 47.01
C THR A 4 -0.89 -25.17 45.70
N LEU A 5 -0.23 -24.11 45.20
CA LEU A 5 0.31 -23.92 43.85
C LEU A 5 -0.47 -24.46 42.62
N PHE A 6 -0.80 -23.56 41.67
CA PHE A 6 -0.88 -23.80 40.21
C PHE A 6 -0.56 -22.47 39.49
N ILE A 7 0.66 -22.29 38.93
CA ILE A 7 1.03 -22.45 37.50
C ILE A 7 0.29 -21.43 36.60
N LEU A 8 0.93 -20.28 36.29
CA LEU A 8 1.65 -19.97 35.04
C LEU A 8 0.75 -19.88 33.80
N VAL A 9 0.48 -18.65 33.36
CA VAL A 9 0.32 -18.33 31.93
C VAL A 9 1.29 -17.21 31.61
N LEU A 10 2.43 -17.63 31.06
CA LEU A 10 3.39 -16.80 30.39
C LEU A 10 2.71 -16.30 29.10
N LEU A 11 2.10 -15.12 29.13
CA LEU A 11 1.64 -14.47 27.90
C LEU A 11 2.87 -13.80 27.25
N THR A 12 3.75 -14.62 26.68
CA THR A 12 4.71 -14.13 25.69
C THR A 12 3.88 -13.70 24.49
N PHE A 13 3.58 -12.41 24.41
CA PHE A 13 3.27 -11.76 23.15
C PHE A 13 4.51 -11.97 22.28
N SER A 14 4.50 -13.02 21.47
CA SER A 14 5.39 -13.11 20.34
C SER A 14 4.99 -11.94 19.45
N LEU A 15 5.69 -10.82 19.59
CA LEU A 15 5.86 -9.85 18.53
C LEU A 15 6.43 -10.65 17.37
N MET A 16 5.55 -11.21 16.55
CA MET A 16 5.88 -11.59 15.20
C MET A 16 6.26 -10.27 14.56
N PHE A 17 7.56 -9.96 14.58
CA PHE A 17 8.14 -9.06 13.60
C PHE A 17 7.87 -9.74 12.26
N LEU A 18 6.71 -9.43 11.69
CA LEU A 18 6.49 -9.58 10.27
C LEU A 18 7.55 -8.65 9.67
N SER A 19 8.55 -9.24 9.03
CA SER A 19 9.51 -8.48 8.24
C SER A 19 8.69 -7.68 7.24
N ALA A 20 8.63 -6.36 7.38
CA ALA A 20 8.08 -5.51 6.35
C ALA A 20 8.86 -5.81 5.06
N GLU A 21 8.15 -6.20 4.01
CA GLU A 21 8.77 -6.36 2.70
C GLU A 21 9.23 -4.97 2.23
N GLY A 22 10.44 -4.90 1.68
CA GLY A 22 10.94 -3.64 1.12
C GLY A 22 10.16 -3.31 -0.15
N ILE A 23 9.73 -2.06 -0.29
CA ILE A 23 9.17 -1.55 -1.54
C ILE A 23 10.32 -1.43 -2.55
N ASP A 24 10.15 -2.04 -3.73
CA ASP A 24 11.03 -1.83 -4.90
C ASP A 24 10.16 -1.73 -6.16
N MET A 25 10.01 -0.51 -6.69
CA MET A 25 9.16 -0.25 -7.86
C MET A 25 9.64 -0.93 -9.15
N GLY A 26 10.88 -1.42 -9.20
CA GLY A 26 11.46 -1.99 -10.43
C GLY A 26 11.28 -1.05 -11.62
N ASP A 27 10.59 -1.55 -12.65
CA ASP A 27 10.31 -0.80 -13.89
C ASP A 27 9.03 0.07 -13.83
N PHE A 28 8.27 0.04 -12.73
CA PHE A 28 7.05 0.85 -12.61
C PHE A 28 7.40 2.35 -12.56
N PRO A 29 6.67 3.23 -13.27
CA PRO A 29 7.00 4.64 -13.31
C PRO A 29 6.89 5.32 -11.94
N VAL A 30 7.91 6.11 -11.61
CA VAL A 30 7.93 7.00 -10.44
C VAL A 30 7.38 8.38 -10.79
N GLY A 31 6.84 9.10 -9.80
CA GLY A 31 6.23 10.41 -10.00
C GLY A 31 5.04 10.65 -9.06
N THR A 32 4.22 11.65 -9.37
CA THR A 32 3.01 11.97 -8.60
C THR A 32 1.75 11.86 -9.45
N TRP A 33 0.68 11.33 -8.86
CA TRP A 33 -0.62 11.19 -9.50
C TRP A 33 -1.73 11.67 -8.56
N LEU A 34 -2.70 12.41 -9.09
CA LEU A 34 -3.82 12.92 -8.32
C LEU A 34 -4.95 11.90 -8.33
N ASP A 35 -5.43 11.51 -7.16
CA ASP A 35 -6.74 10.90 -6.99
C ASP A 35 -7.80 12.03 -6.90
N PRO A 36 -8.61 12.26 -7.96
CA PRO A 36 -9.58 13.34 -7.98
C PRO A 36 -10.79 13.11 -7.07
N ASN A 37 -11.02 11.90 -6.57
CA ASN A 37 -12.16 11.62 -5.70
C ASN A 37 -11.91 11.98 -4.24
N TYR A 38 -10.62 12.00 -3.84
CA TYR A 38 -10.22 12.26 -2.45
C TYR A 38 -9.32 13.49 -2.30
N ASP A 39 -9.02 14.21 -3.39
CA ASP A 39 -8.01 15.28 -3.41
C ASP A 39 -6.68 14.82 -2.79
N ALA A 40 -6.31 13.57 -3.07
CA ALA A 40 -5.13 12.90 -2.54
C ALA A 40 -4.08 12.71 -3.63
N VAL A 41 -2.81 12.82 -3.28
CA VAL A 41 -1.68 12.71 -4.21
C VAL A 41 -0.91 11.45 -3.87
N TRP A 42 -0.83 10.54 -4.83
CA TRP A 42 0.01 9.36 -4.75
C TRP A 42 1.39 9.69 -5.29
N GLU A 43 2.38 9.73 -4.41
CA GLU A 43 3.78 9.87 -4.78
C GLU A 43 4.45 8.49 -4.76
N LEU A 44 4.96 8.10 -5.92
CA LEU A 44 5.66 6.83 -6.13
C LEU A 44 7.14 7.13 -6.35
N SER A 45 7.99 6.51 -5.56
CA SER A 45 9.45 6.56 -5.66
C SER A 45 10.00 5.14 -5.69
N VAL A 46 11.28 4.97 -6.02
CA VAL A 46 11.88 3.63 -6.20
C VAL A 46 11.66 2.73 -4.98
N GLU A 47 11.82 3.30 -3.77
CA GLU A 47 11.80 2.53 -2.52
C GLU A 47 10.63 2.90 -1.60
N ASN A 48 9.66 3.71 -2.07
CA ASN A 48 8.57 4.17 -1.22
C ASN A 48 7.32 4.61 -1.99
N ILE A 49 6.18 4.52 -1.32
CA ILE A 49 4.89 5.08 -1.72
C ILE A 49 4.45 6.02 -0.62
N ARG A 50 3.97 7.22 -0.99
CA ARG A 50 3.36 8.15 -0.04
C ARG A 50 2.02 8.64 -0.57
N ILE A 51 1.09 8.85 0.35
CA ILE A 51 -0.18 9.54 0.09
C ILE A 51 -0.08 10.91 0.74
N LEU A 52 -0.22 11.96 -0.05
CA LEU A 52 -0.18 13.35 0.41
C LEU A 52 -1.52 14.03 0.17
N ASP A 53 -1.74 15.16 0.82
CA ASP A 53 -2.77 16.11 0.41
C ASP A 53 -2.29 16.97 -0.79
N THR A 54 -3.18 17.79 -1.33
CA THR A 54 -2.84 18.72 -2.43
C THR A 54 -1.85 19.82 -2.02
N SER A 55 -1.65 20.04 -0.71
CA SER A 55 -0.68 20.98 -0.12
C SER A 55 0.64 20.31 0.30
N GLU A 56 0.87 19.06 -0.12
CA GLU A 56 2.08 18.27 0.13
C GLU A 56 2.29 17.82 1.59
N ASN A 57 1.25 17.88 2.43
CA ASN A 57 1.31 17.25 3.74
C ASN A 57 1.14 15.72 3.60
N VAL A 58 1.97 14.95 4.30
CA VAL A 58 1.91 13.49 4.28
C VAL A 58 0.70 13.00 5.09
N TYR A 59 -0.20 12.28 4.43
CA TYR A 59 -1.28 11.53 5.09
C TYR A 59 -0.86 10.12 5.49
N PHE A 60 -0.07 9.47 4.64
CA PHE A 60 0.42 8.12 4.88
C PHE A 60 1.75 7.89 4.18
N ASP A 61 2.70 7.29 4.89
CA ASP A 61 4.00 6.90 4.37
C ASP A 61 4.15 5.39 4.51
N PHE A 62 4.26 4.68 3.39
CA PHE A 62 4.32 3.22 3.42
C PHE A 62 5.69 2.69 3.86
N SER A 63 6.75 3.52 3.87
CA SER A 63 8.04 3.13 4.46
C SER A 63 8.00 3.04 5.99
N GLU A 64 6.99 3.65 6.62
CA GLU A 64 6.74 3.59 8.06
C GLU A 64 5.67 2.54 8.44
N ALA A 65 5.20 1.75 7.46
CA ALA A 65 4.12 0.77 7.64
C ALA A 65 4.57 -0.65 7.24
N THR A 66 3.78 -1.65 7.62
CA THR A 66 3.94 -3.02 7.14
C THR A 66 3.36 -3.12 5.73
N VAL A 67 4.20 -3.51 4.77
CA VAL A 67 3.81 -3.86 3.42
C VAL A 67 3.99 -5.36 3.25
N GLU A 68 2.94 -6.01 2.74
CA GLU A 68 2.88 -7.45 2.49
C GLU A 68 2.48 -7.72 1.03
N ASP A 69 2.87 -8.87 0.51
CA ASP A 69 2.53 -9.32 -0.85
C ASP A 69 2.89 -8.28 -1.93
N PHE A 70 4.06 -7.63 -1.79
CA PHE A 70 4.48 -6.61 -2.73
C PHE A 70 4.91 -7.27 -4.04
N ASP A 71 4.22 -6.95 -5.13
CA ASP A 71 4.51 -7.48 -6.47
C ASP A 71 4.60 -6.35 -7.49
N VAL A 72 5.62 -6.43 -8.35
CA VAL A 72 5.72 -5.65 -9.56
C VAL A 72 5.71 -6.59 -10.75
N SER A 73 4.72 -6.46 -11.59
CA SER A 73 4.54 -7.34 -12.75
C SER A 73 4.21 -6.57 -14.01
N GLY A 74 4.62 -7.13 -15.15
CA GLY A 74 4.34 -6.60 -16.48
C GLY A 74 3.55 -7.60 -17.31
N GLY A 75 2.62 -7.10 -18.13
CA GLY A 75 1.85 -7.93 -19.05
C GLY A 75 1.30 -7.14 -20.25
N MET A 76 0.44 -7.79 -21.03
CA MET A 76 -0.16 -7.17 -22.23
C MET A 76 -0.96 -5.90 -21.91
N SER A 77 -1.49 -5.79 -20.69
CA SER A 77 -2.30 -4.65 -20.24
C SER A 77 -1.45 -3.47 -19.73
N GLY A 78 -0.17 -3.68 -19.42
CA GLY A 78 0.71 -2.66 -18.84
C GLY A 78 1.55 -3.18 -17.68
N LEU A 79 2.15 -2.25 -16.94
CA LEU A 79 2.84 -2.53 -15.68
C LEU A 79 1.86 -2.42 -14.51
N THR A 80 2.03 -3.27 -13.51
CA THR A 80 1.21 -3.31 -12.30
C THR A 80 2.11 -3.36 -11.08
N VAL A 81 1.76 -2.58 -10.06
CA VAL A 81 2.26 -2.71 -8.69
C VAL A 81 1.07 -3.10 -7.82
N SER A 82 1.23 -4.10 -6.97
CA SER A 82 0.21 -4.46 -5.98
C SER A 82 0.82 -4.80 -4.64
N PHE A 83 0.09 -4.51 -3.57
CA PHE A 83 0.53 -4.78 -2.20
C PHE A 83 -0.63 -4.66 -1.22
N SER A 84 -0.50 -5.36 -0.09
CA SER A 84 -1.38 -5.26 1.07
C SER A 84 -0.73 -4.39 2.16
N CYS A 85 -1.55 -3.66 2.92
CA CYS A 85 -1.09 -2.96 4.12
C CYS A 85 -2.08 -3.21 5.28
N PRO A 86 -1.73 -4.07 6.24
CA PRO A 86 -2.59 -4.46 7.37
C PRO A 86 -3.08 -3.27 8.19
N GLU A 87 -2.24 -2.25 8.41
CA GLU A 87 -2.58 -1.05 9.18
C GLU A 87 -3.73 -0.26 8.56
N THR A 88 -3.85 -0.31 7.23
CA THR A 88 -4.96 0.32 6.50
C THR A 88 -6.12 -0.64 6.25
N GLY A 89 -5.90 -1.95 6.41
CA GLY A 89 -6.87 -3.00 6.09
C GLY A 89 -7.23 -3.05 4.60
N LYS A 90 -6.28 -2.70 3.71
CA LYS A 90 -6.55 -2.61 2.27
C LYS A 90 -5.49 -3.33 1.44
N PHE A 91 -5.92 -3.80 0.29
CA PHE A 91 -5.06 -4.18 -0.81
C PHE A 91 -5.12 -3.10 -1.89
N TYR A 92 -3.95 -2.71 -2.38
CA TYR A 92 -3.77 -1.66 -3.37
C TYR A 92 -3.22 -2.26 -4.65
N LYS A 93 -3.71 -1.77 -5.78
CA LYS A 93 -3.17 -2.11 -7.09
C LYS A 93 -3.13 -0.88 -7.98
N LEU A 94 -1.93 -0.54 -8.43
CA LEU A 94 -1.68 0.53 -9.39
C LEU A 94 -1.32 -0.08 -10.73
N THR A 95 -2.04 0.30 -11.78
CA THR A 95 -1.77 -0.16 -13.15
C THR A 95 -1.36 1.04 -14.00
N LYS A 96 -0.23 0.95 -14.70
CA LYS A 96 0.16 1.86 -15.79
C LYS A 96 -0.22 1.21 -17.12
N PRO A 97 -1.35 1.59 -17.75
CA PRO A 97 -1.79 0.94 -18.96
C PRO A 97 -0.91 1.33 -20.15
N VAL A 98 -0.74 0.42 -21.11
CA VAL A 98 0.02 0.68 -22.35
C VAL A 98 -0.63 1.80 -23.18
N SER A 99 -1.97 1.86 -23.18
CA SER A 99 -2.77 2.76 -24.01
C SER A 99 -3.07 4.12 -23.38
N MET A 100 -2.81 4.31 -22.08
CA MET A 100 -3.21 5.51 -21.34
C MET A 100 -1.97 6.34 -21.05
N GLY A 101 -1.84 7.51 -21.70
CA GLY A 101 -0.66 8.40 -21.73
C GLY A 101 0.24 8.37 -20.49
N THR A 102 0.06 9.31 -19.57
CA THR A 102 0.81 9.37 -18.29
C THR A 102 -0.04 9.00 -17.08
N ALA A 103 -1.35 8.82 -17.25
CA ALA A 103 -2.25 8.42 -16.17
C ALA A 103 -1.99 6.96 -15.72
N ILE A 104 -2.32 6.69 -14.46
CA ILE A 104 -2.35 5.33 -13.90
C ILE A 104 -3.75 5.06 -13.33
N VAL A 105 -4.10 3.79 -13.19
CA VAL A 105 -5.36 3.38 -12.55
C VAL A 105 -5.03 2.87 -11.16
N LEU A 106 -5.71 3.38 -10.15
CA LEU A 106 -5.68 2.89 -8.78
C LEU A 106 -6.92 2.06 -8.50
N GLU A 107 -6.70 0.86 -8.01
CA GLU A 107 -7.72 -0.07 -7.49
C GLU A 107 -7.44 -0.29 -5.99
N ILE A 108 -8.47 -0.21 -5.15
CA ILE A 108 -8.36 -0.49 -3.71
C ILE A 108 -9.48 -1.45 -3.29
N GLU A 109 -9.07 -2.62 -2.79
CA GLU A 109 -9.96 -3.63 -2.22
C GLU A 109 -10.02 -3.49 -0.70
N ARG A 110 -11.23 -3.62 -0.14
CA ARG A 110 -11.54 -3.40 1.29
C ARG A 110 -12.67 -4.34 1.72
N SER A 111 -12.53 -5.01 2.86
CA SER A 111 -13.47 -6.06 3.33
C SER A 111 -14.93 -5.61 3.45
N ASP A 112 -15.15 -4.35 3.82
CA ASP A 112 -16.49 -3.83 4.18
C ASP A 112 -16.98 -2.71 3.26
N TYR A 113 -16.27 -2.44 2.17
CA TYR A 113 -16.59 -1.36 1.25
C TYR A 113 -16.56 -1.86 -0.20
N PRO A 114 -17.35 -1.25 -1.11
CA PRO A 114 -17.21 -1.53 -2.53
C PRO A 114 -15.78 -1.27 -3.01
N ASP A 115 -15.36 -2.09 -3.97
CA ASP A 115 -14.10 -1.92 -4.68
C ASP A 115 -14.01 -0.49 -5.21
N TYR A 116 -12.88 0.14 -4.90
CA TYR A 116 -12.59 1.48 -5.37
C TYR A 116 -11.75 1.38 -6.62
N ARG A 117 -12.09 2.17 -7.64
CA ARG A 117 -11.31 2.28 -8.87
C ARG A 117 -11.34 3.70 -9.41
N VAL A 118 -10.17 4.25 -9.71
CA VAL A 118 -10.03 5.60 -10.25
C VAL A 118 -8.89 5.68 -11.25
N GLU A 119 -9.07 6.48 -12.30
CA GLU A 119 -7.97 6.92 -13.15
C GLU A 119 -7.34 8.16 -12.51
N MET A 120 -6.06 8.06 -12.17
CA MET A 120 -5.30 9.14 -11.58
C MET A 120 -4.47 9.81 -12.67
N PRO A 121 -4.75 11.08 -13.02
CA PRO A 121 -3.91 11.83 -13.95
C PRO A 121 -2.54 12.13 -13.32
N PHE A 122 -1.52 12.15 -14.17
CA PHE A 122 -0.18 12.57 -13.75
C PHE A 122 -0.20 14.03 -13.27
N ARG A 123 0.36 14.26 -12.09
CA ARG A 123 0.59 15.57 -11.51
C ARG A 123 2.06 15.91 -11.71
N LYS A 124 2.31 17.06 -12.33
CA LYS A 124 3.66 17.58 -12.55
C LYS A 124 4.14 18.39 -11.36
#